data_AF-A0A7S3E2J3-F1
#
_entry.id   AF-A0A7S3E2J3-F1
#
_cell.length_a   1.000
_cell.length_b   1.000
_cell.length_c   1.000
_cell.angle_alpha   90.00
_cell.angle_beta   90.00
_cell.angle_gamma   90.00
#
_symmetry.space_group_name_H-M   'P 1'
#
loop_
_entity.id
_entity.type
_entity.pdbx_description
1 polymer ?
#
loop_
_entity_poly.entity_id
_entity_poly.type
_entity_poly.pdbx_seq_one_letter_code
_entity_poly.pdbx_strand_id
1 'polypeptide(L)'
;GDENRQILAKEEEEKEEGEEVFRETAGKVAAPLSETVHVCVLQQIDLHYSCISRLCTRYFLEELNLLGFFRSLRKFYMMEVGDCTFNGEAAFPFTLFFDGDVKADYEKVFQCFSRLRSSSAVLKDIWSHLVKEGKKEHGSSRREDLLLLMEMQHFVQKIESSIVIKKEILVREFETKVRRGGNICDIQGMHKDFVRLLLDLCWLLPKHVALANLLHTALQTCEQVRDLLAGEDEDALEMDLERAHQRFRNARVALNINF
;
A
#
# COMPACT_ATOMS: atom_id res chain seq x y z
N GLY A 1 -38.53 -71.70 -40.93
CA GLY A 1 -38.03 -72.54 -39.82
C GLY A 1 -36.56 -72.28 -39.55
N ASP A 2 -35.73 -72.16 -40.59
CA ASP A 2 -34.28 -72.01 -40.43
C ASP A 2 -33.74 -70.57 -40.44
N GLU A 3 -34.44 -69.60 -41.06
CA GLU A 3 -33.94 -68.21 -41.10
C GLU A 3 -34.00 -67.51 -39.73
N ASN A 4 -35.05 -67.75 -38.92
CA ASN A 4 -35.14 -67.18 -37.57
C ASN A 4 -34.13 -67.78 -36.57
N ARG A 5 -33.60 -68.99 -36.84
CA ARG A 5 -32.56 -69.59 -35.98
C ARG A 5 -31.17 -69.02 -36.27
N GLN A 6 -30.90 -68.60 -37.51
CA GLN A 6 -29.63 -67.99 -37.88
C GLN A 6 -29.50 -66.53 -37.40
N ILE A 7 -30.63 -65.82 -37.24
CA ILE A 7 -30.64 -64.45 -36.71
C ILE A 7 -30.40 -64.46 -35.20
N LEU A 8 -31.05 -65.37 -34.46
CA LEU A 8 -30.84 -65.53 -33.02
C LEU A 8 -29.41 -65.97 -32.65
N ALA A 9 -28.79 -66.85 -33.46
CA ALA A 9 -27.42 -67.28 -33.22
C ALA A 9 -26.39 -66.16 -33.48
N LYS A 10 -26.65 -65.28 -34.46
CA LYS A 10 -25.79 -64.11 -34.74
C LYS A 10 -25.90 -63.02 -33.66
N GLU A 11 -27.09 -62.81 -33.10
CA GLU A 11 -27.28 -61.85 -32.01
C GLU A 11 -26.69 -62.34 -30.66
N GLU A 12 -26.54 -63.66 -30.48
CA GLU A 12 -25.85 -64.24 -29.33
C GLU A 12 -24.32 -64.18 -29.49
N GLU A 13 -23.77 -64.45 -30.68
CA GLU A 13 -22.33 -64.27 -30.97
C GLU A 13 -21.90 -62.80 -30.87
N GLU A 14 -22.68 -61.83 -31.38
CA GLU A 14 -22.35 -60.40 -31.26
C GLU A 14 -22.45 -59.87 -29.82
N LYS A 15 -23.26 -60.52 -28.96
CA LYS A 15 -23.32 -60.20 -27.52
C LYS A 15 -22.13 -60.77 -26.76
N GLU A 16 -21.70 -61.98 -27.08
CA GLU A 16 -20.52 -62.59 -26.45
C GLU A 16 -19.22 -61.86 -26.87
N GLU A 17 -19.10 -61.46 -28.13
CA GLU A 17 -17.97 -60.63 -28.60
C GLU A 17 -17.98 -59.22 -27.97
N GLY A 18 -19.15 -58.62 -27.77
CA GLY A 18 -19.28 -57.34 -27.06
C GLY A 18 -18.91 -57.40 -25.57
N GLU A 19 -19.22 -58.51 -24.90
CA GLU A 19 -18.86 -58.73 -23.49
C GLU A 19 -17.38 -59.12 -23.30
N GLU A 20 -16.77 -59.85 -24.24
CA GLU A 20 -15.33 -60.15 -24.22
C GLU A 20 -14.47 -58.90 -24.47
N VAL A 21 -14.86 -58.02 -25.39
CA VAL A 21 -14.17 -56.73 -25.63
C VAL A 21 -14.26 -55.81 -24.40
N PHE A 22 -15.37 -55.86 -23.65
CA PHE A 22 -15.52 -55.11 -22.40
C PHE A 22 -14.69 -55.72 -21.25
N ARG A 23 -14.51 -57.05 -21.22
CA ARG A 23 -13.63 -57.74 -20.26
C ARG A 23 -12.15 -57.53 -20.55
N GLU A 24 -11.74 -57.51 -21.82
CA GLU A 24 -10.33 -57.32 -22.19
C GLU A 24 -9.85 -55.87 -21.98
N THR A 25 -10.73 -54.89 -22.14
CA THR A 25 -10.41 -53.48 -21.85
C THR A 25 -10.44 -53.15 -20.35
N ALA A 26 -11.21 -53.88 -19.55
CA ALA A 26 -11.19 -53.74 -18.09
C ALA A 26 -9.91 -54.30 -17.43
N GLY A 27 -9.15 -55.14 -18.13
CA GLY A 27 -7.94 -55.80 -17.62
C GLY A 27 -6.67 -54.95 -17.67
N LYS A 28 -6.68 -53.75 -18.26
CA LYS A 28 -5.49 -52.88 -18.35
C LYS A 28 -5.87 -51.44 -18.02
N VAL A 29 -5.30 -50.95 -16.92
CA VAL A 29 -5.44 -49.59 -16.34
C VAL A 29 -6.62 -49.44 -15.36
N ALA A 30 -6.69 -50.32 -14.37
CA ALA A 30 -7.29 -49.95 -13.08
C ALA A 30 -6.28 -49.05 -12.34
N ALA A 31 -6.23 -47.77 -12.71
CA ALA A 31 -5.50 -46.79 -11.89
C ALA A 31 -6.09 -46.81 -10.47
N PRO A 32 -5.28 -46.65 -9.41
CA PRO A 32 -5.78 -46.56 -8.05
C PRO A 32 -6.90 -45.52 -7.98
N LEU A 33 -8.00 -45.80 -7.25
CA LEU A 33 -9.14 -44.87 -7.13
C LEU A 33 -8.69 -43.45 -6.74
N SER A 34 -7.64 -43.33 -5.94
CA SER A 34 -7.00 -42.06 -5.59
C SER A 34 -6.51 -41.27 -6.81
N GLU A 35 -5.91 -41.94 -7.79
CA GLU A 35 -5.38 -41.33 -9.01
C GLU A 35 -6.51 -41.01 -10.00
N THR A 36 -7.52 -41.89 -10.11
CA THR A 36 -8.72 -41.61 -10.92
C THR A 36 -9.51 -40.42 -10.38
N VAL A 37 -9.71 -40.30 -9.07
CA VAL A 37 -10.38 -39.15 -8.46
C VAL A 37 -9.58 -37.87 -8.69
N HIS A 38 -8.25 -37.94 -8.56
CA HIS A 38 -7.39 -36.79 -8.80
C HIS A 38 -7.47 -36.29 -10.24
N VAL A 39 -7.40 -37.19 -11.23
CA VAL A 39 -7.42 -36.81 -12.65
C VAL A 39 -8.83 -36.43 -13.12
N CYS A 40 -9.86 -37.18 -12.75
CA CYS A 40 -11.21 -36.94 -13.26
C CYS A 40 -11.94 -35.81 -12.53
N VAL A 41 -11.68 -35.60 -11.23
CA VAL A 41 -12.43 -34.63 -10.42
C VAL A 41 -11.58 -33.42 -10.07
N LEU A 42 -10.41 -33.61 -9.44
CA LEU A 42 -9.60 -32.48 -8.95
C LEU A 42 -9.05 -31.63 -10.09
N GLN A 43 -8.51 -32.24 -11.15
CA GLN A 43 -8.01 -31.48 -12.30
C GLN A 43 -9.13 -30.69 -13.01
N GLN A 44 -10.35 -31.23 -13.06
CA GLN A 44 -11.49 -30.50 -13.64
C GLN A 44 -11.88 -29.29 -12.78
N ILE A 45 -11.90 -29.45 -11.46
CA ILE A 45 -12.14 -28.36 -10.52
C ILE A 45 -11.05 -27.29 -10.65
N ASP A 46 -9.77 -27.69 -10.73
CA ASP A 46 -8.65 -26.78 -10.89
C ASP A 46 -8.71 -26.01 -12.22
N LEU A 47 -9.12 -26.67 -13.30
CA LEU A 47 -9.30 -26.03 -14.60
C LEU A 47 -10.43 -24.98 -14.55
N HIS A 48 -11.57 -25.34 -13.94
CA HIS A 48 -12.69 -24.41 -13.76
C HIS A 48 -12.29 -23.22 -12.89
N TYR A 49 -11.65 -23.48 -11.75
CA TYR A 49 -11.15 -22.43 -10.87
C TYR A 49 -10.16 -21.51 -11.60
N SER A 50 -9.20 -22.07 -12.33
CA SER A 50 -8.20 -21.29 -13.07
C SER A 50 -8.83 -20.43 -14.17
N CYS A 51 -9.84 -20.97 -14.87
CA CYS A 51 -10.58 -20.25 -15.90
C CYS A 51 -11.38 -19.09 -15.31
N ILE A 52 -12.19 -19.38 -14.28
CA ILE A 52 -13.01 -18.38 -13.60
C ILE A 52 -12.13 -17.30 -12.97
N SER A 53 -11.09 -17.70 -12.23
CA SER A 53 -10.15 -16.78 -11.59
C SER A 53 -9.50 -15.82 -12.59
N ARG A 54 -9.06 -16.33 -13.75
CA ARG A 54 -8.50 -15.50 -14.82
C ARG A 54 -9.52 -14.54 -15.42
N LEU A 55 -10.75 -15.01 -15.66
CA LEU A 55 -11.83 -14.18 -16.19
C LEU A 55 -12.22 -13.07 -15.19
N CYS A 56 -12.33 -13.41 -13.91
CA CYS A 56 -12.63 -12.43 -12.87
C CYS A 56 -11.51 -11.39 -12.75
N THR A 57 -10.24 -11.79 -12.73
CA THR A 57 -9.13 -10.83 -12.73
C THR A 57 -9.17 -9.89 -13.94
N ARG A 58 -9.45 -10.42 -15.13
CA ARG A 58 -9.60 -9.59 -16.34
C ARG A 58 -10.77 -8.62 -16.22
N TYR A 59 -11.91 -9.07 -15.72
CA TYR A 59 -13.07 -8.22 -15.49
C TYR A 59 -12.74 -7.06 -14.53
N PHE A 60 -12.05 -7.31 -13.42
CA PHE A 60 -11.67 -6.25 -12.49
C PHE A 60 -10.62 -5.28 -13.07
N LEU A 61 -9.63 -5.78 -13.79
CA LEU A 61 -8.55 -4.95 -14.34
C LEU A 61 -8.97 -4.15 -15.58
N GLU A 62 -9.68 -4.79 -16.52
CA GLU A 62 -10.04 -4.22 -17.81
C GLU A 62 -11.38 -3.46 -17.72
N GLU A 63 -12.45 -4.10 -17.26
CA GLU A 63 -13.81 -3.51 -17.29
C GLU A 63 -14.05 -2.54 -16.13
N LEU A 64 -13.68 -2.93 -14.91
CA LEU A 64 -13.88 -2.09 -13.71
C LEU A 64 -12.74 -1.11 -13.48
N ASN A 65 -11.66 -1.16 -14.27
CA ASN A 65 -10.51 -0.27 -14.14
C ASN A 65 -9.96 -0.21 -12.69
N LEU A 66 -9.71 -1.37 -12.09
CA LEU A 66 -9.19 -1.47 -10.71
C LEU A 66 -7.89 -0.68 -10.49
N LEU A 67 -7.02 -0.59 -11.50
CA LEU A 67 -5.83 0.27 -11.45
C LEU A 67 -6.19 1.76 -11.33
N GLY A 68 -7.25 2.20 -12.01
CA GLY A 68 -7.82 3.53 -11.85
C GLY A 68 -8.29 3.79 -10.43
N PHE A 69 -8.97 2.81 -9.81
CA PHE A 69 -9.37 2.90 -8.40
C PHE A 69 -8.17 3.05 -7.46
N PHE A 70 -7.13 2.22 -7.59
CA PHE A 70 -5.92 2.36 -6.77
C PHE A 70 -5.21 3.71 -6.97
N ARG A 71 -5.20 4.25 -8.19
CA ARG A 71 -4.69 5.60 -8.46
C ARG A 71 -5.52 6.68 -7.77
N SER A 72 -6.83 6.55 -7.72
CA SER A 72 -7.70 7.49 -7.00
C SER A 72 -7.45 7.45 -5.48
N LEU A 73 -7.34 6.24 -4.89
CA LEU A 73 -6.96 6.08 -3.49
C LEU A 73 -5.61 6.76 -3.19
N ARG A 74 -4.64 6.56 -4.07
CA ARG A 74 -3.31 7.17 -3.97
C ARG A 74 -3.37 8.69 -4.03
N LYS A 75 -4.12 9.26 -4.98
CA LYS A 75 -4.30 10.72 -5.08
C LYS A 75 -4.82 11.32 -3.78
N PHE A 76 -5.81 10.68 -3.17
CA PHE A 76 -6.42 11.12 -1.92
C PHE A 76 -5.49 10.92 -0.72
N TYR A 77 -5.17 9.67 -0.38
CA TYR A 77 -4.44 9.35 0.86
C TYR A 77 -2.94 9.70 0.82
N MET A 78 -2.34 9.81 -0.37
CA MET A 78 -0.90 10.10 -0.54
C MET A 78 -0.66 11.52 -1.07
N MET A 79 -1.71 12.36 -1.11
CA MET A 79 -1.70 13.78 -1.46
C MET A 79 -0.96 14.10 -2.78
N GLU A 80 -1.15 13.30 -3.83
CA GLU A 80 -0.47 13.49 -5.11
C GLU A 80 -1.07 14.61 -5.98
N VAL A 81 -2.34 14.97 -5.77
CA VAL A 81 -3.04 16.03 -6.51
C VAL A 81 -3.98 16.77 -5.56
N GLY A 82 -4.04 18.11 -5.63
CA GLY A 82 -4.84 18.95 -4.72
C GLY A 82 -6.35 18.85 -4.89
N ASP A 83 -6.84 18.36 -6.05
CA ASP A 83 -8.26 18.14 -6.30
C ASP A 83 -8.61 16.67 -6.10
N CYS A 84 -9.03 16.33 -4.88
CA CYS A 84 -9.42 14.98 -4.52
C CYS A 84 -10.96 14.92 -4.45
N THR A 85 -11.61 14.36 -5.48
CA THR A 85 -13.08 14.12 -5.48
C THR A 85 -13.49 12.81 -4.80
N PHE A 86 -12.55 12.11 -4.15
CA PHE A 86 -12.82 10.83 -3.49
C PHE A 86 -13.34 11.07 -2.07
N ASN A 87 -14.59 10.66 -1.80
CA ASN A 87 -15.26 10.87 -0.51
C ASN A 87 -14.85 9.85 0.58
N GLY A 88 -13.79 9.06 0.37
CA GLY A 88 -13.34 8.06 1.36
C GLY A 88 -14.20 6.79 1.44
N GLU A 89 -15.17 6.64 0.55
CA GLU A 89 -16.07 5.48 0.47
C GLU A 89 -15.86 4.74 -0.86
N ALA A 90 -15.56 3.44 -0.77
CA ALA A 90 -15.48 2.57 -1.93
C ALA A 90 -16.85 1.91 -2.17
N ALA A 91 -17.40 2.07 -3.37
CA ALA A 91 -18.61 1.35 -3.77
C ALA A 91 -18.27 -0.11 -4.11
N PHE A 92 -19.25 -1.00 -3.94
CA PHE A 92 -19.15 -2.37 -4.45
C PHE A 92 -18.89 -2.33 -5.97
N PRO A 93 -17.94 -3.12 -6.51
CA PRO A 93 -17.23 -4.25 -5.89
C PRO A 93 -15.81 -3.94 -5.35
N PHE A 94 -15.40 -2.67 -5.27
CA PHE A 94 -14.05 -2.31 -4.81
C PHE A 94 -13.83 -2.51 -3.31
N THR A 95 -14.92 -2.64 -2.53
CA THR A 95 -14.88 -3.03 -1.11
C THR A 95 -14.15 -4.36 -0.87
N LEU A 96 -14.06 -5.22 -1.89
CA LEU A 96 -13.26 -6.46 -1.81
C LEU A 96 -11.77 -6.19 -1.61
N PHE A 97 -11.26 -5.09 -2.17
CA PHE A 97 -9.86 -4.67 -2.06
C PHE A 97 -9.65 -3.59 -0.99
N PHE A 98 -10.71 -2.90 -0.61
CA PHE A 98 -10.67 -1.79 0.35
C PHE A 98 -11.55 -2.11 1.57
N ASP A 99 -10.98 -2.90 2.48
CA ASP A 99 -11.61 -3.23 3.75
C ASP A 99 -11.41 -2.12 4.80
N GLY A 100 -12.09 -2.24 5.94
CA GLY A 100 -12.01 -1.25 7.02
C GLY A 100 -10.60 -1.11 7.62
N ASP A 101 -9.84 -2.22 7.65
CA ASP A 101 -8.49 -2.23 8.21
C ASP A 101 -7.50 -1.50 7.29
N VAL A 102 -7.55 -1.80 5.99
CA VAL A 102 -6.76 -1.11 4.96
C VAL A 102 -7.11 0.38 4.91
N LYS A 103 -8.40 0.72 5.06
CA LYS A 103 -8.82 2.12 5.17
C LYS A 103 -8.16 2.82 6.36
N ALA A 104 -8.24 2.22 7.55
CA ALA A 104 -7.62 2.79 8.75
C ALA A 104 -6.10 2.95 8.59
N ASP A 105 -5.43 2.03 7.91
CA ASP A 105 -4.01 2.13 7.62
C ASP A 105 -3.67 3.25 6.63
N TYR A 106 -4.47 3.43 5.59
CA TYR A 106 -4.36 4.58 4.68
C TYR A 106 -4.57 5.92 5.39
N GLU A 107 -5.52 6.00 6.33
CA GLU A 107 -5.75 7.20 7.13
C GLU A 107 -4.54 7.57 7.99
N LYS A 108 -3.86 6.59 8.61
CA LYS A 108 -2.61 6.82 9.35
C LYS A 108 -1.52 7.39 8.45
N VAL A 109 -1.36 6.81 7.25
CA VAL A 109 -0.39 7.29 6.24
C VAL A 109 -0.71 8.72 5.83
N PHE A 110 -1.98 9.02 5.55
CA PHE A 110 -2.43 10.37 5.21
C PHE A 110 -2.11 11.38 6.31
N GLN A 111 -2.44 11.07 7.57
CA GLN A 111 -2.14 11.95 8.70
C GLN A 111 -0.64 12.23 8.84
N CYS A 112 0.22 11.23 8.61
CA CYS A 112 1.67 11.41 8.64
C CYS A 112 2.13 12.39 7.53
N PHE A 113 1.67 12.18 6.30
CA PHE A 113 1.99 13.06 5.18
C PHE A 113 1.47 14.48 5.37
N SER A 114 0.24 14.64 5.88
CA SER A 114 -0.33 15.95 6.17
C SER A 114 0.47 16.71 7.23
N ARG A 115 0.92 16.03 8.29
CA ARG A 115 1.76 16.64 9.33
C ARG A 115 3.11 17.10 8.78
N LEU A 116 3.79 16.25 8.01
CA LEU A 116 5.06 16.62 7.36
C LEU A 116 4.91 17.85 6.45
N ARG A 117 3.87 17.86 5.62
CA ARG A 117 3.58 18.98 4.72
C ARG A 117 3.22 20.26 5.48
N SER A 118 2.41 20.14 6.54
CA SER A 118 2.05 21.25 7.42
C SER A 118 3.29 21.85 8.08
N SER A 119 4.16 21.02 8.67
CA SER A 119 5.40 21.47 9.29
C SER A 119 6.32 22.20 8.30
N SER A 120 6.46 21.68 7.08
CA SER A 120 7.24 22.30 5.99
C SER A 120 6.65 23.65 5.53
N ALA A 121 5.32 23.77 5.49
CA ALA A 121 4.63 25.01 5.13
C ALA A 121 4.78 26.07 6.24
N VAL A 122 4.55 25.69 7.49
CA VAL A 122 4.70 26.57 8.67
C VAL A 122 6.10 27.16 8.74
N LEU A 123 7.14 26.34 8.58
CA LEU A 123 8.53 26.81 8.61
C LEU A 123 8.84 27.79 7.47
N LYS A 124 8.31 27.56 6.26
CA LYS A 124 8.44 28.51 5.14
C LYS A 124 7.74 29.83 5.40
N ASP A 125 6.57 29.79 6.02
CA ASP A 125 5.78 30.99 6.34
C ASP A 125 6.52 31.85 7.38
N ILE A 126 7.00 31.25 8.47
CA ILE A 126 7.81 31.93 9.50
C ILE A 126 9.08 32.52 8.90
N TRP A 127 9.80 31.75 8.09
CA TRP A 127 10.98 32.24 7.39
C TRP A 127 10.67 33.48 6.56
N SER A 128 9.58 33.44 5.79
CA SER A 128 9.16 34.57 4.96
C SER A 128 8.77 35.81 5.78
N HIS A 129 8.20 35.61 6.97
CA HIS A 129 7.84 36.67 7.92
C HIS A 129 9.09 37.32 8.51
N LEU A 130 9.99 36.51 9.07
CA LEU A 130 11.22 36.99 9.70
C LEU A 130 12.18 37.66 8.71
N VAL A 131 12.25 37.20 7.47
CA VAL A 131 13.04 37.87 6.41
C VAL A 131 12.45 39.24 6.05
N LYS A 132 11.12 39.40 6.09
CA LYS A 132 10.46 40.70 5.85
C LYS A 132 10.69 41.66 7.03
N GLU A 133 10.64 41.16 8.26
CA GLU A 133 10.86 41.96 9.47
C GLU A 133 12.34 42.25 9.76
N GLY A 134 13.25 41.34 9.40
CA GLY A 134 14.70 41.47 9.55
C GLY A 134 15.33 42.60 8.74
N LYS A 135 14.56 43.25 7.86
CA LYS A 135 14.95 44.51 7.23
C LYS A 135 14.97 45.71 8.20
N LYS A 136 14.50 45.54 9.45
CA LYS A 136 14.29 46.68 10.36
C LYS A 136 15.31 46.87 11.49
N GLU A 137 16.05 45.88 11.98
CA GLU A 137 17.17 46.09 12.94
C GLU A 137 17.92 44.78 13.24
N HIS A 138 19.24 44.84 13.53
CA HIS A 138 20.16 43.69 13.62
C HIS A 138 20.66 43.41 15.04
N GLY A 139 20.35 42.23 15.57
CA GLY A 139 20.99 41.64 16.77
C GLY A 139 21.57 40.25 16.48
N SER A 140 22.44 39.74 17.36
CA SER A 140 23.06 38.40 17.26
C SER A 140 22.02 37.27 17.39
N SER A 141 21.08 37.43 18.33
CA SER A 141 20.01 36.47 18.63
C SER A 141 19.18 36.12 17.37
N ARG A 142 18.82 37.13 16.56
CA ARG A 142 18.05 36.93 15.32
C ARG A 142 18.74 36.09 14.24
N ARG A 143 20.08 36.06 14.21
CA ARG A 143 20.83 35.20 13.28
C ARG A 143 20.76 33.74 13.70
N GLU A 144 20.75 33.48 15.00
CA GLU A 144 20.69 32.12 15.56
C GLU A 144 19.31 31.50 15.31
N ASP A 145 18.24 32.30 15.41
CA ASP A 145 16.87 31.88 15.08
C ASP A 145 16.71 31.50 13.60
N LEU A 146 17.29 32.33 12.71
CA LEU A 146 17.28 32.05 11.27
C LEU A 146 18.06 30.77 10.94
N LEU A 147 19.22 30.57 11.58
CA LEU A 147 20.00 29.34 11.40
C LEU A 147 19.22 28.10 11.88
N LEU A 148 18.53 28.18 13.01
CA LEU A 148 17.68 27.12 13.52
C LEU A 148 16.54 26.79 12.55
N LEU A 149 15.85 27.81 12.03
CA LEU A 149 14.78 27.62 11.05
C LEU A 149 15.28 27.00 9.75
N MET A 150 16.47 27.42 9.25
CA MET A 150 17.09 26.78 8.09
C MET A 150 17.43 25.31 8.37
N GLU A 151 17.95 25.01 9.56
CA GLU A 151 18.29 23.65 9.98
C GLU A 151 17.04 22.76 10.03
N MET A 152 15.97 23.24 10.66
CA MET A 152 14.67 22.57 10.74
C MET A 152 14.04 22.38 9.36
N GLN A 153 14.07 23.42 8.52
CA GLN A 153 13.53 23.36 7.17
C GLN A 153 14.27 22.34 6.30
N HIS A 154 15.60 22.34 6.35
CA HIS A 154 16.43 21.39 5.62
C HIS A 154 16.17 19.95 6.10
N PHE A 155 16.02 19.74 7.41
CA PHE A 155 15.69 18.44 7.98
C PHE A 155 14.33 17.92 7.47
N VAL A 156 13.27 18.73 7.57
CA VAL A 156 11.93 18.34 7.10
C VAL A 156 11.93 18.08 5.59
N GLN A 157 12.60 18.93 4.80
CA GLN A 157 12.74 18.74 3.36
C GLN A 157 13.50 17.46 2.99
N LYS A 158 14.57 17.11 3.73
CA LYS A 158 15.33 15.87 3.50
C LYS A 158 14.45 14.64 3.73
N ILE A 159 13.66 14.63 4.81
CA ILE A 159 12.70 13.55 5.09
C ILE A 159 11.62 13.47 4.02
N GLU A 160 10.99 14.61 3.70
CA GLU A 160 9.95 14.70 2.68
C GLU A 160 10.46 14.16 1.32
N SER A 161 11.64 14.60 0.90
CA SER A 161 12.25 14.17 -0.38
C SER A 161 12.55 12.67 -0.40
N SER A 162 13.09 12.13 0.71
CA SER A 162 13.38 10.70 0.84
C SER A 162 12.11 9.86 0.76
N ILE A 163 11.04 10.30 1.43
CA ILE A 163 9.75 9.62 1.39
C ILE A 163 9.14 9.70 -0.01
N VAL A 164 9.16 10.86 -0.67
CA VAL A 164 8.63 11.03 -2.04
C VAL A 164 9.32 10.10 -3.03
N ILE A 165 10.66 9.99 -2.98
CA ILE A 165 11.42 9.11 -3.87
C ILE A 165 11.05 7.64 -3.63
N LYS A 166 11.09 7.18 -2.38
CA LYS A 166 10.78 5.78 -2.05
C LYS A 166 9.32 5.43 -2.35
N LYS A 167 8.40 6.36 -2.11
CA LYS A 167 6.98 6.23 -2.44
C LYS A 167 6.77 5.94 -3.93
N GLU A 168 7.40 6.72 -4.80
CA GLU A 168 7.30 6.54 -6.25
C GLU A 168 7.83 5.16 -6.69
N ILE A 169 8.92 4.69 -6.08
CA ILE A 169 9.45 3.34 -6.35
C ILE A 169 8.43 2.26 -5.95
N LEU A 170 7.89 2.33 -4.72
CA LEU A 170 6.90 1.37 -4.22
C LEU A 170 5.63 1.35 -5.09
N VAL A 171 5.18 2.53 -5.53
CA VAL A 171 4.02 2.67 -6.41
C VAL A 171 4.26 1.99 -7.76
N ARG A 172 5.42 2.21 -8.38
CA ARG A 172 5.76 1.57 -9.66
C ARG A 172 5.85 0.05 -9.51
N GLU A 173 6.49 -0.42 -8.44
CA GLU A 173 6.58 -1.86 -8.15
C GLU A 173 5.19 -2.47 -7.96
N PHE A 174 4.30 -1.82 -7.21
CA PHE A 174 2.92 -2.27 -7.04
C PHE A 174 2.15 -2.31 -8.36
N GLU A 175 2.18 -1.23 -9.16
CA GLU A 175 1.49 -1.21 -10.46
C GLU A 175 2.01 -2.29 -11.41
N THR A 176 3.32 -2.54 -11.43
CA THR A 176 3.90 -3.61 -12.26
C THR A 176 3.49 -5.00 -11.78
N LYS A 177 3.43 -5.24 -10.47
CA LYS A 177 2.96 -6.51 -9.89
C LYS A 177 1.49 -6.77 -10.20
N VAL A 178 0.62 -5.76 -10.03
CA VAL A 178 -0.81 -5.89 -10.35
C VAL A 178 -1.05 -6.12 -11.84
N ARG A 179 -0.27 -5.45 -12.72
CA ARG A 179 -0.37 -5.66 -14.18
C ARG A 179 0.13 -7.03 -14.64
N ARG A 180 1.12 -7.61 -13.95
CA ARG A 180 1.57 -9.00 -14.22
C ARG A 180 0.46 -10.02 -13.96
N GLY A 181 -0.58 -9.60 -13.22
CA GLY A 181 -1.76 -10.39 -12.99
C GLY A 181 -1.53 -11.48 -11.95
N GLY A 182 -2.60 -12.18 -11.65
CA GLY A 182 -2.69 -13.22 -10.63
C GLY A 182 -4.16 -13.57 -10.42
N ASN A 183 -4.44 -14.36 -9.40
CA ASN A 183 -5.82 -14.48 -8.93
C ASN A 183 -6.22 -13.21 -8.14
N ILE A 184 -7.51 -13.03 -7.89
CA ILE A 184 -8.02 -11.86 -7.14
C ILE A 184 -7.42 -11.78 -5.73
N CYS A 185 -7.24 -12.92 -5.07
CA CYS A 185 -6.65 -12.99 -3.74
C CYS A 185 -5.18 -12.53 -3.74
N ASP A 186 -4.43 -12.84 -4.79
CA ASP A 186 -3.04 -12.40 -4.97
C ASP A 186 -3.03 -10.87 -5.09
N ILE A 187 -3.95 -10.29 -5.86
CA ILE A 187 -4.06 -8.83 -6.01
C ILE A 187 -4.41 -8.17 -4.68
N GLN A 188 -5.32 -8.77 -3.92
CA GLN A 188 -5.67 -8.29 -2.56
C GLN A 188 -4.46 -8.37 -1.62
N GLY A 189 -3.72 -9.49 -1.64
CA GLY A 189 -2.49 -9.66 -0.86
C GLY A 189 -1.42 -8.63 -1.24
N MET A 190 -1.18 -8.45 -2.55
CA MET A 190 -0.27 -7.43 -3.08
C MET A 190 -0.65 -6.01 -2.62
N HIS A 191 -1.95 -5.71 -2.54
CA HIS A 191 -2.43 -4.41 -2.07
C HIS A 191 -2.22 -4.21 -0.57
N LYS A 192 -2.52 -5.23 0.25
CA LYS A 192 -2.24 -5.21 1.69
C LYS A 192 -0.73 -5.08 1.97
N ASP A 193 0.10 -5.79 1.23
CA ASP A 193 1.56 -5.69 1.32
C ASP A 193 2.06 -4.29 0.93
N PHE A 194 1.50 -3.72 -0.13
CA PHE A 194 1.81 -2.34 -0.53
C PHE A 194 1.48 -1.34 0.58
N VAL A 195 0.29 -1.41 1.18
CA VAL A 195 -0.10 -0.53 2.29
C VAL A 195 0.80 -0.72 3.51
N ARG A 196 1.18 -1.97 3.81
CA ARG A 196 2.14 -2.27 4.88
C ARG A 196 3.52 -1.65 4.60
N LEU A 197 3.99 -1.68 3.37
CA LEU A 197 5.25 -1.03 2.96
C LEU A 197 5.15 0.50 3.06
N LEU A 198 3.98 1.10 2.80
CA LEU A 198 3.75 2.53 3.02
C LEU A 198 3.79 2.89 4.50
N LEU A 199 3.16 2.07 5.36
CA LEU A 199 3.27 2.25 6.82
C LEU A 199 4.71 2.15 7.29
N ASP A 200 5.51 1.26 6.69
CA ASP A 200 6.94 1.12 6.98
C ASP A 200 7.74 2.35 6.58
N LEU A 201 7.46 2.87 5.39
CA LEU A 201 8.08 4.09 4.87
C LEU A 201 7.81 5.29 5.79
N CYS A 202 6.61 5.36 6.36
CA CYS A 202 6.21 6.40 7.31
C CYS A 202 6.62 6.08 8.77
N TRP A 203 7.33 4.99 9.02
CA TRP A 203 7.71 4.51 10.36
C TRP A 203 6.52 4.27 11.31
N LEU A 204 5.33 4.00 10.78
CA LEU A 204 4.08 3.80 11.54
C LEU A 204 3.89 2.36 12.02
N LEU A 205 4.76 1.44 11.61
CA LEU A 205 4.75 0.05 12.10
C LEU A 205 5.24 -0.04 13.55
N PRO A 206 4.76 -1.02 14.34
CA PRO A 206 5.14 -1.18 15.75
C PRO A 206 6.65 -1.31 16.01
N LYS A 207 7.41 -1.82 15.03
CA LYS A 207 8.87 -1.92 15.10
C LYS A 207 9.60 -0.56 15.12
N HIS A 208 8.92 0.52 14.73
CA HIS A 208 9.50 1.86 14.57
C HIS A 208 8.97 2.88 15.58
N VAL A 209 8.29 2.45 16.65
CA VAL A 209 7.66 3.35 17.65
C VAL A 209 8.65 4.39 18.19
N ALA A 210 9.89 4.02 18.50
CA ALA A 210 10.89 4.96 18.98
C ALA A 210 11.22 6.05 17.95
N LEU A 211 11.39 5.67 16.68
CA LEU A 211 11.66 6.61 15.58
C LEU A 211 10.46 7.51 15.30
N ALA A 212 9.25 6.95 15.32
CA ALA A 212 8.02 7.71 15.16
C ALA A 212 7.84 8.75 16.27
N ASN A 213 8.16 8.41 17.52
CA ASN A 213 8.10 9.33 18.64
C ASN A 213 9.15 10.45 18.54
N LEU A 214 10.37 10.12 18.10
CA LEU A 214 11.42 11.12 17.87
C LEU A 214 11.05 12.06 16.71
N LEU A 215 10.49 11.53 15.62
CA LEU A 215 10.01 12.32 14.49
C LEU A 215 8.84 13.21 14.92
N HIS A 216 7.90 12.67 15.68
CA HIS A 216 6.78 13.44 16.21
C HIS A 216 7.27 14.58 17.11
N THR A 217 8.24 14.31 17.99
CA THR A 217 8.87 15.33 18.84
C THR A 217 9.54 16.41 17.99
N ALA A 218 10.31 16.03 16.96
CA ALA A 218 10.98 16.99 16.07
C ALA A 218 9.96 17.87 15.31
N LEU A 219 8.90 17.28 14.75
CA LEU A 219 7.86 18.04 14.04
C LEU A 219 7.07 18.94 15.00
N GLN A 220 6.74 18.44 16.21
CA GLN A 220 6.08 19.23 17.24
C GLN A 220 6.94 20.41 17.70
N THR A 221 8.27 20.24 17.80
CA THR A 221 9.16 21.38 18.10
C THR A 221 9.15 22.42 16.99
N CYS A 222 9.05 22.02 15.72
CA CYS A 222 8.92 22.97 14.62
C CYS A 222 7.61 23.78 14.73
N GLU A 223 6.51 23.14 15.14
CA GLU A 223 5.23 23.82 15.37
C GLU A 223 5.28 24.74 16.61
N GLN A 224 5.92 24.32 17.69
CA GLN A 224 6.08 25.15 18.91
C GLN A 224 6.92 26.40 18.65
N VAL A 225 7.97 26.30 17.83
CA VAL A 225 8.80 27.46 17.46
C VAL A 225 7.97 28.53 16.72
N ARG A 226 6.93 28.13 15.96
CA ARG A 226 5.96 29.09 15.39
C ARG A 226 5.28 29.89 16.48
N ASP A 227 4.72 29.19 17.46
CA ASP A 227 3.88 29.81 18.49
C ASP A 227 4.71 30.70 19.41
N LEU A 228 5.95 30.29 19.69
CA LEU A 228 6.91 31.08 20.46
C LEU A 228 7.31 32.36 19.71
N LEU A 229 7.71 32.27 18.44
CA LEU A 229 8.12 33.44 17.64
C LEU A 229 6.97 34.43 17.35
N ALA A 230 5.72 34.07 17.64
CA ALA A 230 4.57 34.95 17.57
C ALA A 230 4.25 35.67 18.90
N GLY A 231 4.92 35.31 20.01
CA GLY A 231 4.73 35.90 21.33
C GLY A 231 5.47 37.23 21.53
N GLU A 232 4.96 38.08 22.42
CA GLU A 232 5.47 39.45 22.67
C GLU A 232 6.52 39.55 23.80
N ASP A 233 6.71 38.50 24.62
CA ASP A 233 7.61 38.52 25.79
C ASP A 233 9.04 38.05 25.45
N GLU A 234 9.99 38.98 25.29
CA GLU A 234 11.38 38.70 24.83
C GLU A 234 12.21 37.80 25.77
N ASP A 235 12.16 37.98 27.09
CA ASP A 235 13.01 37.21 28.03
C ASP A 235 12.52 35.75 28.25
N ALA A 236 11.20 35.53 28.20
CA ALA A 236 10.62 34.19 28.26
C ALA A 236 10.83 33.44 26.95
N LEU A 237 10.81 34.17 25.83
CA LEU A 237 11.06 33.65 24.49
C LEU A 237 12.45 33.04 24.36
N GLU A 238 13.50 33.70 24.83
CA GLU A 238 14.88 33.25 24.67
C GLU A 238 15.12 31.89 25.37
N MET A 239 14.67 31.75 26.62
CA MET A 239 14.81 30.50 27.39
C MET A 239 14.01 29.34 26.78
N ASP A 240 12.79 29.59 26.31
CA ASP A 240 11.94 28.54 25.73
C ASP A 240 12.37 28.17 24.31
N LEU A 241 12.97 29.10 23.56
CA LEU A 241 13.58 28.85 22.26
C LEU A 241 14.85 28.01 22.38
N GLU A 242 15.73 28.28 23.34
CA GLU A 242 16.90 27.44 23.64
C GLU A 242 16.50 26.00 23.99
N ARG A 243 15.44 25.84 24.80
CA ARG A 243 14.88 24.52 25.13
C ARG A 243 14.33 23.81 23.90
N ALA A 244 13.61 24.51 23.02
CA ALA A 244 13.10 23.96 21.77
C ALA A 244 14.26 23.54 20.84
N HIS A 245 15.30 24.36 20.75
CA HIS A 245 16.51 24.09 19.99
C HIS A 245 17.22 22.83 20.49
N GLN A 246 17.41 22.70 21.82
CA GLN A 246 18.05 21.52 22.39
C GLN A 246 17.22 20.26 22.19
N ARG A 247 15.88 20.35 22.31
CA ARG A 247 14.97 19.22 22.03
C ARG A 247 15.07 18.78 20.58
N PHE A 248 15.05 19.72 19.64
CA PHE A 248 15.19 19.43 18.21
C PHE A 248 16.55 18.79 17.91
N ARG A 249 17.65 19.33 18.43
CA ARG A 249 18.99 18.75 18.24
C ARG A 249 19.10 17.34 18.81
N ASN A 250 18.59 17.12 20.01
CA ASN A 250 18.58 15.79 20.63
C ASN A 250 17.76 14.79 19.78
N ALA A 251 16.57 15.21 19.32
CA ALA A 251 15.75 14.39 18.45
C ALA A 251 16.44 14.10 17.11
N ARG A 252 17.08 15.09 16.49
CA ARG A 252 17.82 14.95 15.23
C ARG A 252 19.03 14.03 15.35
N VAL A 253 19.81 14.17 16.42
CA VAL A 253 20.99 13.30 16.67
C VAL A 253 20.54 11.87 17.03
N ALA A 254 19.43 11.71 17.73
CA ALA A 254 18.84 10.38 17.96
C ALA A 254 18.27 9.77 16.67
N LEU A 255 17.70 10.61 15.80
CA LEU A 255 17.30 10.28 14.43
C LEU A 255 18.47 10.30 13.46
N ASN A 256 19.72 10.12 13.91
CA ASN A 256 20.88 9.91 13.04
C ASN A 256 20.79 8.53 12.36
N ILE A 257 19.68 8.35 11.64
CA ILE A 257 19.49 7.55 10.47
C ILE A 257 20.50 8.13 9.48
N ASN A 258 21.57 7.37 9.27
CA ASN A 258 22.40 7.51 8.08
C ASN A 258 21.46 7.47 6.85
N PHE A 259 21.12 8.65 6.35
CA PHE A 259 20.60 8.88 5.00
C PHE A 259 21.73 9.45 4.17
#